data_AF-A0A532V1P3-F1
#
_entry.id   AF-A0A532V1P3-F1
#
_cell.length_a   1.000
_cell.length_b   1.000
_cell.length_c   1.000
_cell.angle_alpha   90.00
_cell.angle_beta   90.00
_cell.angle_gamma   90.00
#
_symmetry.space_group_name_H-M   'P 1'
#
loop_
_entity.id
_entity.type
_entity.pdbx_description
1 polymer ?
#
loop_
_entity_poly.entity_id
_entity_poly.type
_entity_poly.pdbx_seq_one_letter_code
_entity_poly.pdbx_strand_id
1 'polypeptide(L)'
;MSKKSRHKQYVDMPQAINEVADEINRTLNERKKDKYFQSIILMYSFIENLLKWLVFVKIMWMKADKELSGKEMKELEKFCKHLRFYDALEAGLMIDLVDFNLYKRINDVRKERNDVLHQFWIYRHRDNLSVLRKKLEKLARVSNTLVGIFDDLTQEIGIEEVYEILLWGDG
;
A
#
# COMPACT_ATOMS: atom_id res chain seq x y z
N MET A 1 -3.05 15.71 -27.30
CA MET A 1 -4.15 15.05 -26.56
C MET A 1 -4.45 15.84 -25.30
N SER A 2 -5.72 16.14 -25.05
CA SER A 2 -6.19 17.20 -24.14
C SER A 2 -6.00 16.88 -22.66
N LYS A 3 -5.61 17.89 -21.86
CA LYS A 3 -5.50 17.88 -20.38
C LYS A 3 -6.67 17.18 -19.66
N LYS A 4 -7.86 17.11 -20.29
CA LYS A 4 -9.05 16.43 -19.77
C LYS A 4 -8.92 14.89 -19.61
N SER A 5 -8.05 14.21 -20.36
CA SER A 5 -7.94 12.74 -20.21
C SER A 5 -7.05 12.32 -19.02
N ARG A 6 -6.08 13.16 -18.64
CA ARG A 6 -5.13 12.88 -17.55
C ARG A 6 -5.73 13.08 -16.16
N HIS A 7 -6.65 14.02 -16.01
CA HIS A 7 -7.45 14.18 -14.78
C HIS A 7 -8.29 12.95 -14.44
N LYS A 8 -8.66 12.13 -15.44
CA LYS A 8 -9.57 11.00 -15.27
C LYS A 8 -8.91 9.78 -14.60
N GLN A 9 -7.60 9.64 -14.72
CA GLN A 9 -6.81 8.53 -14.19
C GLN A 9 -6.46 8.70 -12.70
N TYR A 10 -6.67 9.91 -12.17
CA TYR A 10 -6.23 10.29 -10.84
C TYR A 10 -7.31 10.27 -9.77
N VAL A 11 -8.55 10.36 -10.22
CA VAL A 11 -9.73 9.96 -9.46
C VAL A 11 -9.61 8.48 -9.03
N ASP A 12 -8.66 7.71 -9.58
CA ASP A 12 -8.52 6.26 -9.43
C ASP A 12 -7.75 5.79 -8.18
N MET A 13 -6.77 6.51 -7.60
CA MET A 13 -6.01 5.94 -6.45
C MET A 13 -6.79 5.93 -5.13
N PRO A 14 -7.35 7.07 -4.65
CA PRO A 14 -8.27 7.03 -3.51
C PRO A 14 -9.47 6.12 -3.77
N GLN A 15 -9.97 6.09 -5.01
CA GLN A 15 -11.03 5.17 -5.41
C GLN A 15 -10.59 3.71 -5.31
N ALA A 16 -9.41 3.34 -5.79
CA ALA A 16 -8.87 1.98 -5.71
C ALA A 16 -8.62 1.56 -4.25
N ILE A 17 -8.13 2.46 -3.40
CA ILE A 17 -8.01 2.23 -1.95
C ILE A 17 -9.40 1.93 -1.36
N ASN A 18 -10.39 2.75 -1.69
CA ASN A 18 -11.77 2.56 -1.23
C ASN A 18 -12.40 1.27 -1.75
N GLU A 19 -12.16 0.91 -3.01
CA GLU A 19 -12.65 -0.33 -3.62
C GLU A 19 -12.08 -1.57 -2.93
N VAL A 20 -10.77 -1.57 -2.64
CA VAL A 20 -10.13 -2.64 -1.86
C VAL A 20 -10.72 -2.68 -0.44
N ALA A 21 -10.86 -1.53 0.23
CA ALA A 21 -11.44 -1.48 1.57
C ALA A 21 -12.88 -2.05 1.59
N ASP A 22 -13.70 -1.67 0.62
CA ASP A 22 -15.07 -2.17 0.43
C ASP A 22 -15.12 -3.68 0.22
N GLU A 23 -14.26 -4.22 -0.64
CA GLU A 23 -14.20 -5.66 -0.91
C GLU A 23 -13.85 -6.46 0.36
N ILE A 24 -12.87 -5.97 1.12
CA ILE A 24 -12.41 -6.62 2.36
C ILE A 24 -13.49 -6.53 3.44
N ASN A 25 -14.13 -5.38 3.58
CA ASN A 25 -15.24 -5.17 4.51
C ASN A 25 -16.42 -6.08 4.18
N ARG A 26 -16.83 -6.18 2.89
CA ARG A 26 -17.89 -7.11 2.47
C ARG A 26 -17.51 -8.56 2.78
N THR A 27 -16.27 -8.95 2.52
CA THR A 27 -15.78 -10.30 2.81
C THR A 27 -15.84 -10.63 4.31
N LEU A 28 -15.44 -9.71 5.17
CA LEU A 28 -15.48 -9.87 6.62
C LEU A 28 -16.91 -9.82 7.19
N ASN A 29 -17.73 -8.88 6.75
CA ASN A 29 -19.08 -8.64 7.27
C ASN A 29 -20.07 -9.73 6.84
N GLU A 30 -20.05 -10.11 5.57
CA GLU A 30 -20.91 -11.16 5.03
C GLU A 30 -20.37 -12.57 5.30
N ARG A 31 -19.20 -12.68 5.96
CA ARG A 31 -18.55 -13.95 6.30
C ARG A 31 -18.35 -14.87 5.09
N LYS A 32 -17.92 -14.30 3.95
CA LYS A 32 -17.60 -15.03 2.70
C LYS A 32 -16.33 -15.87 2.87
N LYS A 33 -16.46 -17.03 3.51
CA LYS A 33 -15.33 -17.85 3.98
C LYS A 33 -14.43 -18.34 2.83
N ASP A 34 -15.04 -18.62 1.69
CA ASP A 34 -14.39 -19.01 0.43
C ASP A 34 -13.45 -17.91 -0.10
N LYS A 35 -13.72 -16.64 0.22
CA LYS A 35 -12.90 -15.50 -0.22
C LYS A 35 -11.76 -15.13 0.71
N TYR A 36 -11.72 -15.64 1.94
CA TYR A 36 -10.72 -15.20 2.93
C TYR A 36 -9.28 -15.33 2.43
N PHE A 37 -8.95 -16.42 1.73
CA PHE A 37 -7.60 -16.60 1.22
C PHE A 37 -7.26 -15.61 0.09
N GLN A 38 -8.19 -15.39 -0.84
CA GLN A 38 -8.01 -14.42 -1.93
C GLN A 38 -7.83 -13.01 -1.37
N SER A 39 -8.67 -12.62 -0.40
CA SER A 39 -8.57 -11.36 0.30
C SER A 39 -7.25 -11.21 1.06
N ILE A 40 -6.72 -12.28 1.68
CA ILE A 40 -5.41 -12.25 2.33
C ILE A 40 -4.28 -11.97 1.32
N ILE A 41 -4.30 -12.62 0.15
CA ILE A 41 -3.30 -12.38 -0.90
C ILE A 41 -3.39 -10.94 -1.40
N LEU A 42 -4.61 -10.47 -1.69
CA LEU A 42 -4.86 -9.09 -2.10
C LEU A 42 -4.28 -8.10 -1.08
N MET A 43 -4.51 -8.35 0.20
CA MET A 43 -4.04 -7.47 1.28
C MET A 43 -2.52 -7.45 1.43
N TYR A 44 -1.82 -8.56 1.21
CA TYR A 44 -0.35 -8.54 1.18
C TYR A 44 0.18 -7.64 0.08
N SER A 45 -0.37 -7.77 -1.14
CA SER A 45 0.02 -6.93 -2.27
C SER A 45 -0.36 -5.48 -2.05
N PHE A 46 -1.54 -5.20 -1.47
CA PHE A 46 -2.00 -3.85 -1.17
C PHE A 46 -1.05 -3.15 -0.18
N ILE A 47 -0.72 -3.80 0.94
CA ILE A 47 0.20 -3.26 1.95
C ILE A 47 1.57 -2.95 1.34
N GLU A 48 2.14 -3.90 0.57
CA GLU A 48 3.46 -3.71 -0.05
C GLU A 48 3.47 -2.54 -1.03
N ASN A 49 2.49 -2.47 -1.93
CA ASN A 49 2.45 -1.44 -2.97
C ASN A 49 2.11 -0.06 -2.41
N LEU A 50 1.17 0.02 -1.47
CA LEU A 50 0.84 1.28 -0.79
C LEU A 50 2.07 1.82 -0.04
N LEU A 51 2.81 0.96 0.67
CA LEU A 51 4.03 1.39 1.36
C LEU A 51 5.09 1.93 0.39
N LYS A 52 5.35 1.25 -0.74
CA LYS A 52 6.31 1.74 -1.75
C LYS A 52 5.91 3.11 -2.29
N TRP A 53 4.62 3.29 -2.53
CA TRP A 53 4.08 4.55 -3.00
C TRP A 53 4.24 5.66 -1.96
N LEU A 54 3.88 5.40 -0.70
CA LEU A 54 4.03 6.38 0.38
C LEU A 54 5.49 6.78 0.60
N VAL A 55 6.42 5.82 0.50
CA VAL A 55 7.87 6.10 0.54
C VAL A 55 8.27 7.04 -0.59
N PHE A 56 7.83 6.76 -1.81
CA PHE A 56 8.12 7.63 -2.96
C PHE A 56 7.61 9.05 -2.72
N VAL A 57 6.34 9.19 -2.34
CA VAL A 57 5.70 10.50 -2.10
C VAL A 57 6.40 11.27 -0.99
N LYS A 58 6.73 10.62 0.13
CA LYS A 58 7.45 11.30 1.22
C LYS A 58 8.84 11.74 0.79
N ILE A 59 9.59 10.92 0.05
CA ILE A 59 10.91 11.31 -0.47
C ILE A 59 10.80 12.50 -1.43
N MET A 60 9.78 12.50 -2.29
CA MET A 60 9.51 13.62 -3.20
C MET A 60 9.25 14.90 -2.42
N TRP A 61 8.39 14.85 -1.41
CA TRP A 61 8.11 15.97 -0.52
C TRP A 61 9.36 16.48 0.20
N MET A 62 10.17 15.58 0.77
CA MET A 62 11.44 15.95 1.43
C MET A 62 12.47 16.58 0.48
N LYS A 63 12.31 16.39 -0.83
CA LYS A 63 13.17 16.94 -1.88
C LYS A 63 12.49 18.07 -2.66
N ALA A 64 11.30 18.53 -2.27
CA ALA A 64 10.55 19.54 -3.01
C ALA A 64 11.31 20.86 -3.16
N ASP A 65 12.11 21.24 -2.16
CA ASP A 65 12.98 22.43 -2.21
C ASP A 65 14.17 22.30 -3.17
N LYS A 66 14.41 21.09 -3.70
CA LYS A 66 15.44 20.84 -4.71
C LYS A 66 14.75 20.84 -6.07
N GLU A 67 15.21 21.68 -6.99
CA GLU A 67 14.80 21.62 -8.40
C GLU A 67 15.27 20.30 -9.04
N LEU A 68 14.56 19.21 -8.77
CA LEU A 68 14.79 17.93 -9.41
C LEU A 68 14.33 18.04 -10.87
N SER A 69 15.18 17.60 -11.78
CA SER A 69 14.77 17.44 -13.17
C SER A 69 13.71 16.35 -13.30
N GLY A 70 12.83 16.47 -14.29
CA GLY A 70 11.84 15.42 -14.57
C GLY A 70 12.44 14.03 -14.83
N LYS A 71 13.72 13.95 -15.23
CA LYS A 71 14.45 12.69 -15.39
C LYS A 71 14.80 12.07 -14.03
N GLU A 72 15.34 12.85 -13.10
CA GLU A 72 15.67 12.37 -11.75
C GLU A 72 14.43 11.91 -10.99
N MET A 73 13.31 12.60 -11.17
CA MET A 73 12.03 12.19 -10.57
C MET A 73 11.57 10.82 -11.10
N LYS A 74 11.63 10.59 -12.42
CA LYS A 74 11.30 9.29 -13.02
C LYS A 74 12.23 8.17 -12.57
N GLU A 75 13.53 8.45 -12.43
CA GLU A 75 14.49 7.48 -11.91
C GLU A 75 14.20 7.13 -10.45
N LEU A 76 13.81 8.12 -9.64
CA LEU A 76 13.42 7.93 -8.24
C LEU A 76 12.10 7.15 -8.11
N GLU A 77 11.10 7.46 -8.92
CA GLU A 77 9.84 6.71 -8.96
C GLU A 77 10.10 5.26 -9.35
N LYS A 78 10.87 5.03 -10.42
CA LYS A 78 11.27 3.69 -10.85
C LYS A 78 12.01 2.97 -9.74
N PHE A 79 12.95 3.64 -9.07
CA PHE A 79 13.66 3.08 -7.93
C PHE A 79 12.69 2.62 -6.83
N CYS A 80 11.78 3.50 -6.40
CA CYS A 80 10.83 3.19 -5.33
C CYS A 80 9.85 2.06 -5.71
N LYS A 81 9.38 2.03 -6.96
CA LYS A 81 8.53 0.94 -7.50
C LYS A 81 9.24 -0.42 -7.47
N HIS A 82 10.55 -0.45 -7.68
CA HIS A 82 11.35 -1.70 -7.72
C HIS A 82 11.90 -2.13 -6.36
N LEU A 83 11.70 -1.34 -5.30
CA LEU A 83 12.08 -1.76 -3.95
C LEU A 83 11.43 -3.10 -3.63
N ARG A 84 12.17 -4.00 -2.97
CA ARG A 84 11.54 -5.19 -2.39
C ARG A 84 10.73 -4.73 -1.18
N PHE A 85 9.76 -5.53 -0.75
CA PHE A 85 8.96 -5.21 0.44
C PHE A 85 9.82 -4.88 1.67
N TYR A 86 10.93 -5.60 1.86
CA TYR A 86 11.88 -5.33 2.92
C TYR A 86 12.52 -3.94 2.79
N ASP A 87 13.04 -3.61 1.61
CA ASP A 87 13.75 -2.34 1.38
C ASP A 87 12.79 -1.14 1.50
N ALA A 88 11.55 -1.27 1.02
CA ALA A 88 10.52 -0.25 1.19
C ALA A 88 10.18 0.00 2.66
N LEU A 89 10.15 -1.06 3.47
CA LEU A 89 9.89 -0.95 4.89
C LEU A 89 11.05 -0.31 5.67
N GLU A 90 12.29 -0.65 5.33
CA GLU A 90 13.46 0.02 5.90
C GLU A 90 13.50 1.50 5.52
N ALA A 91 13.28 1.81 4.24
CA ALA A 91 13.22 3.19 3.77
C ALA A 91 12.14 3.99 4.52
N GLY A 92 10.94 3.41 4.68
CA GLY A 92 9.86 4.04 5.44
C GLY A 92 10.22 4.36 6.88
N LEU A 93 10.97 3.49 7.56
CA LEU A 93 11.46 3.76 8.91
C LEU A 93 12.54 4.85 8.92
N MET A 94 13.46 4.84 7.95
CA MET A 94 14.56 5.80 7.88
C MET A 94 14.11 7.24 7.57
N ILE A 95 12.99 7.41 6.87
CA ILE A 95 12.43 8.72 6.52
C ILE A 95 11.29 9.15 7.46
N ASP A 96 11.14 8.48 8.61
CA ASP A 96 10.11 8.73 9.62
C ASP A 96 8.66 8.65 9.07
N LEU A 97 8.44 7.90 7.97
CA LEU A 97 7.12 7.63 7.41
C LEU A 97 6.33 6.64 8.28
N VAL A 98 7.03 5.64 8.83
CA VAL A 98 6.43 4.65 9.74
C VAL A 98 7.21 4.62 11.05
N ASP A 99 6.49 4.60 12.17
CA ASP A 99 7.12 4.41 13.47
C ASP A 99 7.62 2.96 13.66
N PHE A 100 8.42 2.73 14.70
CA PHE A 100 8.98 1.42 14.97
C PHE A 100 7.93 0.33 15.28
N ASN A 101 6.76 0.73 15.80
CA ASN A 101 5.68 -0.21 16.13
C ASN A 101 4.97 -0.71 14.86
N LEU A 102 4.64 0.20 13.95
CA LEU A 102 4.08 -0.09 12.64
C LEU A 102 5.10 -0.85 11.79
N TYR A 103 6.38 -0.49 11.86
CA TYR A 103 7.48 -1.23 11.23
C TYR A 103 7.44 -2.71 11.61
N LYS A 104 7.37 -3.03 12.91
CA LYS A 104 7.28 -4.41 13.38
C LYS A 104 6.06 -5.13 12.83
N ARG A 105 4.89 -4.48 12.88
CA ARG A 105 3.63 -5.04 12.37
C ARG A 105 3.69 -5.36 10.88
N ILE A 106 4.25 -4.47 10.06
CA ILE A 106 4.41 -4.68 8.62
C ILE A 106 5.49 -5.74 8.35
N ASN A 107 6.57 -5.79 9.14
CA ASN A 107 7.59 -6.83 8.99
C ASN A 107 7.03 -8.23 9.27
N ASP A 108 6.12 -8.37 10.23
CA ASP A 108 5.41 -9.64 10.46
C ASP A 108 4.53 -10.02 9.27
N VAL A 109 3.81 -9.04 8.68
CA VAL A 109 3.04 -9.25 7.45
C VAL A 109 3.94 -9.74 6.30
N ARG A 110 5.11 -9.12 6.12
CA ARG A 110 6.10 -9.51 5.12
C ARG A 110 6.59 -10.95 5.33
N LYS A 111 6.96 -11.31 6.56
CA LYS A 111 7.40 -12.69 6.88
C LYS A 111 6.28 -13.68 6.59
N GLU A 112 5.06 -13.38 7.00
CA GLU A 112 3.90 -14.24 6.78
C GLU A 112 3.55 -14.42 5.29
N ARG A 113 3.72 -13.37 4.47
CA ARG A 113 3.54 -13.45 3.01
C ARG A 113 4.48 -14.49 2.39
N ASN A 114 5.72 -14.56 2.85
CA ASN A 114 6.71 -15.51 2.32
C ASN A 114 6.31 -16.98 2.57
N ASP A 115 5.48 -17.23 3.57
CA ASP A 115 5.00 -18.57 3.94
C ASP A 115 3.54 -18.83 3.50
N VAL A 116 2.98 -18.02 2.60
CA VAL A 116 1.55 -18.03 2.27
C VAL A 116 1.03 -19.40 1.79
N LEU A 117 1.82 -20.13 0.99
CA LEU A 117 1.43 -21.46 0.49
C LEU A 117 1.37 -22.49 1.62
N HIS A 118 2.35 -22.46 2.52
CA HIS A 118 2.38 -23.36 3.67
C HIS A 118 1.19 -23.07 4.60
N GLN A 119 0.90 -21.80 4.86
CA GLN A 119 -0.24 -21.39 5.67
C GLN A 119 -1.58 -21.79 5.02
N PHE A 120 -1.73 -21.57 3.70
CA PHE A 120 -2.91 -22.02 2.97
C PHE A 120 -3.16 -23.50 3.11
N TRP A 121 -2.11 -24.31 2.94
CA TRP A 121 -2.20 -25.75 3.06
C TRP A 121 -2.70 -26.15 4.46
N ILE A 122 -2.12 -25.60 5.53
CA ILE A 122 -2.56 -25.87 6.91
C ILE A 122 -4.04 -25.50 7.09
N TYR A 123 -4.46 -24.33 6.63
CA TYR A 123 -5.81 -23.83 6.88
C TYR A 123 -6.88 -24.61 6.12
N ARG A 124 -6.58 -25.03 4.88
CA ARG A 124 -7.51 -25.82 4.06
C ARG A 124 -7.68 -27.24 4.59
N HIS A 125 -6.62 -27.88 5.09
CA HIS A 125 -6.69 -29.27 5.57
C HIS A 125 -7.26 -29.38 6.99
N ARG A 126 -7.20 -28.31 7.79
CA ARG A 126 -7.74 -28.28 9.16
C ARG A 126 -9.10 -27.58 9.28
N ASP A 127 -9.69 -27.16 8.15
CA ASP A 127 -10.91 -26.35 8.06
C ASP A 127 -10.96 -25.16 9.04
N ASN A 128 -9.80 -24.53 9.28
CA ASN A 128 -9.66 -23.52 10.33
C ASN A 128 -9.93 -22.11 9.80
N LEU A 129 -11.18 -21.90 9.37
CA LEU A 129 -11.66 -20.64 8.80
C LEU A 129 -11.57 -19.47 9.80
N SER A 130 -11.59 -19.75 11.10
CA SER A 130 -11.39 -18.74 12.14
C SER A 130 -10.00 -18.12 12.10
N VAL A 131 -8.96 -18.91 11.84
CA VAL A 131 -7.59 -18.39 11.73
C VAL A 131 -7.42 -17.54 10.48
N LEU A 132 -7.98 -17.97 9.35
CA LEU A 132 -8.01 -17.16 8.13
C LEU A 132 -8.71 -15.80 8.36
N ARG A 133 -9.86 -15.81 9.05
CA ARG A 133 -10.55 -14.57 9.41
C ARG A 133 -9.69 -13.65 10.27
N LYS A 134 -9.12 -14.15 11.38
CA LYS A 134 -8.26 -13.37 12.29
C LYS A 134 -7.06 -12.77 11.57
N LYS A 135 -6.50 -13.53 10.61
CA LYS A 135 -5.41 -13.06 9.76
C LYS A 135 -5.86 -11.94 8.83
N LEU A 136 -7.00 -12.08 8.16
CA LEU A 136 -7.55 -11.03 7.33
C LEU A 136 -7.83 -9.74 8.13
N GLU A 137 -8.38 -9.87 9.35
CA GLU A 137 -8.58 -8.74 10.27
C GLU A 137 -7.25 -8.09 10.70
N LYS A 138 -6.19 -8.88 10.93
CA LYS A 138 -4.84 -8.35 11.21
C LYS A 138 -4.33 -7.51 10.04
N LEU A 139 -4.48 -8.00 8.82
CA LEU A 139 -4.04 -7.30 7.62
C LEU A 139 -4.84 -6.01 7.41
N ALA A 140 -6.17 -6.07 7.54
CA ALA A 140 -7.04 -4.88 7.47
C ALA A 140 -6.62 -3.79 8.45
N ARG A 141 -6.27 -4.16 9.69
CA ARG A 141 -5.76 -3.19 10.68
C ARG A 141 -4.43 -2.55 10.28
N VAL A 142 -3.52 -3.27 9.62
CA VAL A 142 -2.25 -2.71 9.14
C VAL A 142 -2.49 -1.79 7.95
N SER A 143 -3.31 -2.22 7.00
CA SER A 143 -3.71 -1.42 5.84
C SER A 143 -4.40 -0.12 6.24
N ASN A 144 -5.33 -0.15 7.18
CA ASN A 144 -6.01 1.06 7.65
C ASN A 144 -5.02 2.06 8.27
N THR A 145 -3.97 1.59 8.97
CA THR A 145 -2.92 2.49 9.47
C THR A 145 -2.14 3.13 8.32
N LEU A 146 -1.81 2.38 7.25
CA LEU A 146 -1.14 2.94 6.07
C LEU A 146 -2.05 3.92 5.29
N VAL A 147 -3.35 3.65 5.23
CA VAL A 147 -4.32 4.59 4.62
C VAL A 147 -4.41 5.87 5.45
N GLY A 148 -4.35 5.80 6.78
CA GLY A 148 -4.24 6.99 7.62
C GLY A 148 -3.01 7.83 7.27
N ILE A 149 -1.85 7.20 7.08
CA ILE A 149 -0.62 7.88 6.64
C ILE A 149 -0.78 8.49 5.24
N PHE A 150 -1.50 7.81 4.33
CA PHE A 150 -1.85 8.35 3.02
C PHE A 150 -2.67 9.64 3.15
N ASP A 151 -3.70 9.62 4.00
CA ASP A 151 -4.58 10.77 4.22
C ASP A 151 -3.81 11.94 4.84
N ASP A 152 -2.98 11.66 5.86
CA ASP A 152 -2.13 12.65 6.53
C ASP A 152 -1.14 13.30 5.56
N LEU A 153 -0.46 12.49 4.72
CA LEU A 153 0.46 13.02 3.72
C LEU A 153 -0.22 13.83 2.65
N THR A 154 -1.41 13.40 2.21
CA THR A 154 -2.19 14.13 1.21
C THR A 154 -2.65 15.49 1.76
N GLN A 155 -2.95 15.57 3.05
CA GLN A 155 -3.25 16.82 3.73
C GLN A 155 -2.00 17.70 3.93
N GLU A 156 -0.85 17.12 4.27
CA GLU A 156 0.42 17.83 4.49
C GLU A 156 0.95 18.48 3.20
N ILE A 157 0.97 17.70 2.11
CA ILE A 157 1.57 18.09 0.83
C ILE A 157 0.64 18.99 0.02
N GLY A 158 -0.66 18.86 0.22
CA GLY A 158 -1.68 19.42 -0.65
C GLY A 158 -2.08 18.41 -1.73
N ILE A 159 -3.39 18.30 -1.94
CA ILE A 159 -4.02 17.42 -2.93
C ILE A 159 -3.35 17.66 -4.29
N GLU A 160 -3.38 18.90 -4.80
CA GLU A 160 -2.90 19.25 -6.14
C GLU A 160 -1.44 18.86 -6.39
N GLU A 161 -0.57 19.03 -5.40
CA GLU A 161 0.86 18.72 -5.45
C GLU A 161 1.11 17.21 -5.46
N VAL A 162 0.35 16.43 -4.67
CA VAL A 162 0.33 14.96 -4.78
C VAL A 162 -0.16 14.55 -6.18
N TYR A 163 -1.16 15.27 -6.72
CA TYR A 163 -1.67 15.09 -8.09
C TYR A 163 -0.68 15.53 -9.18
N GLU A 164 0.31 16.35 -8.88
CA GLU A 164 1.40 16.60 -9.81
C GLU A 164 2.41 15.46 -9.74
N ILE A 165 2.79 14.99 -8.55
CA ILE A 165 3.80 13.94 -8.36
C ILE A 165 3.48 12.64 -9.12
N LEU A 166 2.24 12.15 -9.16
CA LEU A 166 1.87 10.93 -9.93
C LEU A 166 1.62 11.20 -11.43
N LEU A 167 1.43 12.45 -11.88
CA LEU A 167 1.24 12.76 -13.31
C LEU A 167 2.55 12.62 -14.09
N TRP A 168 3.68 12.61 -13.39
CA TRP A 168 5.01 12.62 -13.98
C TRP A 168 5.52 11.22 -14.30
N GLY A 169 4.83 10.16 -13.84
CA GLY A 169 5.17 8.76 -14.06
C GLY A 169 4.67 8.13 -15.37
N ASP A 170 3.79 8.81 -16.11
CA ASP A 170 3.15 8.31 -17.34
C ASP A 170 3.66 8.99 -18.64
N GLY A 171 4.95 9.34 -18.68
CA GLY A 171 5.59 9.99 -19.84
C GLY A 171 6.79 9.25 -20.41
#